data_AF-A0A1W9U5R6-F1
#
_entry.id   AF-A0A1W9U5R6-F1
#
_cell.length_a   1.000
_cell.length_b   1.000
_cell.length_c   1.000
_cell.angle_alpha   90.00
_cell.angle_beta   90.00
_cell.angle_gamma   90.00
#
_symmetry.space_group_name_H-M   'P 1'
#
loop_
_entity.id
_entity.type
_entity.pdbx_description
1 polymer ?
#
loop_
_entity_poly.entity_id
_entity_poly.type
_entity_poly.pdbx_seq_one_letter_code
_entity_poly.pdbx_strand_id
1 'polypeptide(L)'
;MYTRLRDDLGLVYSAGFFQTYKWNAGVLIGYIGCKGDKTSTAIMETLKINKTSTAIMETLKIMDSLRKNVPEKDLELKRLDALNSFVFNVDTPAQLVEVYSHYYMRGEPLNTLEKIQDAYRHATRKELRELAAQLFDPSKVQIFIVADKMTRVKTSDGTERTLQEDLQSLAKRIGFPYREIALR
;
A
#
# COMPACT_ATOMS: atom_id res chain seq x y z
N MET A 1 -4.72 -1.20 -4.14
CA MET A 1 -4.85 0.10 -3.43
C MET A 1 -5.18 1.25 -4.37
N TYR A 2 -4.36 1.54 -5.38
CA TYR A 2 -4.59 2.65 -6.32
C TYR A 2 -6.01 2.64 -6.91
N THR A 3 -6.40 1.57 -7.60
CA THR A 3 -7.73 1.45 -8.25
C THR A 3 -8.85 1.72 -7.25
N ARG A 4 -8.83 1.02 -6.11
CA ARG A 4 -9.88 1.17 -5.10
C ARG A 4 -9.96 2.58 -4.50
N LEU A 5 -8.83 3.14 -4.06
CA LEU A 5 -8.84 4.40 -3.30
C LEU A 5 -8.99 5.63 -4.20
N ARG A 6 -8.41 5.58 -5.41
CA ARG A 6 -8.40 6.70 -6.35
C ARG A 6 -9.50 6.55 -7.40
N ASP A 7 -9.49 5.46 -8.15
CA ASP A 7 -10.37 5.32 -9.33
C ASP A 7 -11.82 5.02 -8.90
N ASP A 8 -12.03 4.08 -7.98
CA ASP A 8 -13.39 3.69 -7.55
C ASP A 8 -14.00 4.70 -6.58
N LEU A 9 -13.21 5.22 -5.63
CA LEU A 9 -13.74 5.99 -4.50
C LEU A 9 -13.39 7.49 -4.53
N GLY A 10 -12.44 7.93 -5.36
CA GLY A 10 -12.03 9.34 -5.44
C GLY A 10 -11.52 9.93 -4.11
N LEU A 11 -10.98 9.09 -3.21
CA LEU A 11 -10.53 9.51 -1.87
C LEU A 11 -9.13 10.12 -1.89
N VAL A 12 -8.29 9.69 -2.82
CA VAL A 12 -6.85 9.98 -2.80
C VAL A 12 -6.42 10.49 -4.16
N TYR A 13 -5.46 11.43 -4.20
CA TYR A 13 -4.82 11.83 -5.45
C TYR A 13 -3.60 10.95 -5.75
N SER A 14 -3.03 10.30 -4.73
CA SER A 14 -1.92 9.35 -4.90
C SER A 14 -2.04 8.22 -3.88
N ALA A 15 -1.76 6.99 -4.31
CA ALA A 15 -1.67 5.85 -3.43
C ALA A 15 -0.76 4.79 -4.03
N GLY A 16 0.05 4.15 -3.20
CA GLY A 16 0.93 3.07 -3.60
C GLY A 16 1.22 2.14 -2.44
N PHE A 17 1.66 0.93 -2.76
CA PHE A 17 2.10 -0.06 -1.79
C PHE A 17 3.24 -0.88 -2.39
N PHE A 18 4.35 -0.95 -1.67
CA PHE A 18 5.60 -1.49 -2.17
C PHE A 18 6.25 -2.35 -1.11
N GLN A 19 7.04 -3.32 -1.56
CA GLN A 19 8.02 -3.98 -0.72
C GLN A 19 9.38 -3.33 -0.96
N THR A 20 10.13 -3.14 0.11
CA THR A 20 11.56 -2.89 0.05
C THR A 20 12.25 -4.08 0.67
N TYR A 21 13.34 -4.54 0.07
CA TYR A 21 14.20 -5.57 0.62
C TYR A 21 15.60 -4.98 0.70
N LYS A 22 16.02 -4.61 1.91
CA LYS A 22 17.43 -4.27 2.19
C LYS A 22 18.15 -5.55 2.63
N TRP A 23 19.48 -5.49 2.62
CA TRP A 23 20.39 -6.60 2.88
C TRP A 23 19.99 -7.52 4.04
N ASN A 24 19.48 -6.96 5.14
CA ASN A 24 19.12 -7.71 6.35
C ASN A 24 17.66 -7.53 6.80
N ALA A 25 16.87 -6.69 6.11
CA ALA A 25 15.49 -6.41 6.52
C ALA A 25 14.66 -5.90 5.35
N GLY A 26 13.46 -6.47 5.18
CA GLY A 26 12.44 -5.96 4.27
C GLY A 26 11.34 -5.20 5.00
N VAL A 27 10.73 -4.23 4.32
CA VAL A 27 9.56 -3.50 4.83
C VAL A 27 8.51 -3.41 3.74
N LEU A 28 7.26 -3.69 4.09
CA LEU A 28 6.09 -3.39 3.28
C LEU A 28 5.61 -1.98 3.64
N ILE A 29 5.62 -1.07 2.66
CA ILE A 29 5.36 0.35 2.85
C ILE A 29 4.24 0.77 1.90
N GLY A 30 3.18 1.33 2.47
CA GLY A 30 2.14 2.03 1.73
C GLY A 30 2.29 3.54 1.90
N TYR A 31 1.89 4.29 0.87
CA TYR A 31 1.68 5.73 1.01
C TYR A 31 0.31 6.10 0.45
N ILE A 32 -0.29 7.12 1.05
CA ILE A 32 -1.58 7.67 0.63
C ILE A 32 -1.47 9.20 0.70
N GLY A 33 -1.71 9.87 -0.43
CA GLY A 33 -1.87 11.31 -0.53
C GLY A 33 -3.35 11.65 -0.72
N CYS A 34 -3.93 12.32 0.27
CA CYS A 34 -5.29 12.84 0.21
C CYS A 34 -5.36 14.28 0.71
N LYS A 35 -6.37 15.01 0.24
CA LYS A 35 -6.57 16.42 0.61
C LYS A 35 -7.11 16.49 2.05
N GLY A 36 -6.54 17.39 2.86
CA GLY A 36 -6.94 17.56 4.26
C GLY A 36 -8.37 18.06 4.42
N ASP A 37 -8.84 18.95 3.55
CA ASP A 37 -10.00 19.81 3.86
C ASP A 37 -10.92 20.20 2.68
N LYS A 38 -10.76 19.71 1.43
CA LYS A 38 -11.69 20.10 0.34
C LYS A 38 -12.35 18.97 -0.45
N THR A 39 -13.64 18.82 -0.21
CA THR A 39 -14.76 19.19 -1.09
C THR A 39 -14.46 19.45 -2.58
N SER A 40 -15.06 18.61 -3.44
CA SER A 40 -15.63 19.03 -4.73
C SER A 40 -16.93 18.26 -4.93
N THR A 41 -18.02 18.89 -4.48
CA THR A 41 -19.40 18.94 -5.02
C THR A 41 -19.96 17.84 -5.95
N ALA A 42 -19.55 16.58 -5.79
CA ALA A 42 -20.17 15.43 -6.49
C ALA A 42 -20.18 14.11 -5.67
N ILE A 43 -19.59 14.10 -4.46
CA ILE A 43 -19.76 13.01 -3.46
C ILE A 43 -20.51 13.57 -2.22
N MET A 44 -21.25 14.68 -2.42
CA MET A 44 -21.88 15.41 -1.31
C MET A 44 -23.26 14.86 -0.91
N GLU A 45 -23.79 13.87 -1.63
CA GLU A 45 -25.17 13.37 -1.42
C GLU A 45 -25.27 11.89 -1.01
N THR A 46 -24.17 11.18 -0.75
CA THR A 46 -24.30 9.79 -0.25
C THR A 46 -23.38 9.43 0.92
N LEU A 47 -22.18 10.00 1.08
CA LEU A 47 -21.28 9.59 2.18
C LEU A 47 -20.36 10.75 2.62
N LYS A 48 -20.83 11.61 3.52
CA LYS A 48 -20.04 12.67 4.16
C LYS A 48 -19.02 12.06 5.15
N ILE A 49 -17.92 11.49 4.68
CA ILE A 49 -16.90 10.84 5.54
C ILE A 49 -15.53 11.47 5.31
N ASN A 50 -14.75 11.67 6.37
CA ASN A 50 -13.32 12.03 6.30
C ASN A 50 -12.56 11.05 5.40
N LYS A 51 -11.90 11.57 4.35
CA LYS A 51 -11.16 10.77 3.36
C LYS A 51 -9.98 10.01 3.99
N THR A 52 -9.30 10.60 4.97
CA THR A 52 -8.15 9.96 5.66
C THR A 52 -8.59 8.70 6.39
N SER A 53 -9.58 8.82 7.27
CA SER A 53 -10.10 7.69 8.05
C SER A 53 -10.72 6.61 7.16
N THR A 54 -11.40 7.00 6.08
CA THR A 54 -11.97 6.07 5.11
C THR A 54 -10.89 5.32 4.33
N ALA A 55 -9.87 6.02 3.85
CA ALA A 55 -8.78 5.41 3.10
C ALA A 55 -7.99 4.41 3.96
N ILE A 56 -7.79 4.70 5.25
CA ILE A 56 -7.19 3.76 6.21
C ILE A 56 -8.05 2.50 6.32
N MET A 57 -9.35 2.65 6.57
CA MET A 57 -10.26 1.50 6.69
C MET A 57 -10.29 0.64 5.42
N GLU A 58 -10.38 1.26 4.25
CA GLU A 58 -10.37 0.54 2.97
C GLU A 58 -9.04 -0.17 2.73
N THR A 59 -7.91 0.42 3.14
CA THR A 59 -6.60 -0.24 3.07
C THR A 59 -6.54 -1.49 3.95
N LEU A 60 -7.02 -1.41 5.20
CA LEU A 60 -7.07 -2.56 6.11
C LEU A 60 -8.00 -3.66 5.58
N LYS A 61 -9.13 -3.30 4.95
CA LYS A 61 -10.02 -4.26 4.29
C LYS A 61 -9.36 -4.96 3.10
N ILE A 62 -8.61 -4.22 2.28
CA ILE A 62 -7.85 -4.80 1.17
C ILE A 62 -6.82 -5.80 1.69
N MET A 63 -6.08 -5.43 2.75
CA MET A 63 -5.12 -6.33 3.41
C MET A 63 -5.82 -7.62 3.88
N ASP A 64 -6.90 -7.50 4.65
CA ASP A 64 -7.65 -8.66 5.16
C ASP A 64 -8.25 -9.53 4.04
N SER A 65 -8.73 -8.91 2.95
CA SER A 65 -9.26 -9.61 1.78
C SER A 65 -8.17 -10.45 1.09
N LEU A 66 -6.98 -9.87 0.87
CA LEU A 66 -5.86 -10.56 0.22
C LEU A 66 -5.32 -11.74 1.02
N ARG A 67 -5.41 -11.69 2.36
CA ARG A 67 -5.09 -12.84 3.22
C ARG A 67 -6.02 -14.03 2.97
N LYS A 68 -7.29 -13.76 2.67
CA LYS A 68 -8.32 -14.78 2.48
C LYS A 68 -8.29 -15.31 1.07
N ASN A 69 -8.13 -14.44 0.08
CA ASN A 69 -8.15 -14.80 -1.33
C ASN A 69 -7.29 -13.86 -2.18
N VAL A 70 -6.49 -14.45 -3.08
CA VAL A 70 -5.74 -13.72 -4.10
C VAL A 70 -6.52 -13.83 -5.42
N PRO A 71 -6.96 -12.71 -6.03
CA PRO A 71 -7.72 -12.76 -7.28
C PRO A 71 -6.89 -13.36 -8.42
N GLU A 72 -7.43 -14.41 -9.06
CA GLU A 72 -6.72 -15.18 -10.09
C GLU A 72 -6.47 -14.36 -11.36
N LYS A 73 -7.47 -13.59 -11.80
CA LYS A 73 -7.32 -12.70 -12.96
C LYS A 73 -6.23 -11.65 -12.75
N ASP A 74 -6.16 -11.06 -11.57
CA ASP A 74 -5.15 -10.04 -11.26
C ASP A 74 -3.75 -10.66 -11.12
N LEU A 75 -3.66 -11.90 -10.63
CA LEU A 75 -2.40 -12.63 -10.54
C LEU A 75 -1.76 -12.84 -11.91
N GLU A 76 -2.52 -13.36 -12.88
CA GLU A 76 -1.99 -13.60 -14.23
C GLU A 76 -1.56 -12.30 -14.91
N LEU A 77 -2.38 -11.25 -14.81
CA LEU A 77 -2.03 -9.93 -15.35
C LEU A 77 -0.75 -9.39 -14.70
N LYS A 78 -0.62 -9.47 -13.37
CA LYS A 78 0.57 -8.98 -12.67
C LYS A 78 1.81 -9.82 -12.91
N ARG A 79 1.66 -11.12 -13.15
CA ARG A 79 2.76 -11.99 -13.56
C ARG A 79 3.32 -11.55 -14.92
N LEU A 80 2.44 -11.31 -15.90
CA LEU A 80 2.86 -10.83 -17.22
C LEU A 80 3.49 -9.44 -17.15
N ASP A 81 2.91 -8.51 -16.39
CA ASP A 81 3.49 -7.18 -16.16
C ASP A 81 4.91 -7.29 -15.59
N ALA A 82 5.11 -8.14 -14.58
CA ALA A 82 6.42 -8.34 -13.95
C ALA A 82 7.42 -8.95 -14.93
N LEU A 83 7.06 -10.02 -15.63
CA LEU A 83 7.93 -10.68 -16.61
C LEU A 83 8.33 -9.73 -17.75
N ASN A 84 7.39 -8.94 -18.27
CA ASN A 84 7.66 -7.94 -19.30
C ASN A 84 8.55 -6.80 -18.79
N SER A 85 8.45 -6.45 -17.50
CA SER A 85 9.30 -5.41 -16.90
C SER A 85 10.78 -5.77 -16.82
N PHE A 86 11.14 -7.07 -16.82
CA PHE A 86 12.53 -7.51 -16.71
C PHE A 86 13.38 -7.11 -17.91
N VAL A 87 12.81 -7.12 -19.11
CA VAL A 87 13.52 -6.71 -20.34
C VAL A 87 13.98 -5.26 -20.19
N PHE A 88 13.06 -4.37 -19.78
CA PHE A 88 13.33 -2.95 -19.62
C PHE A 88 14.37 -2.58 -18.55
N ASN A 89 14.62 -3.47 -17.58
CA ASN A 89 15.58 -3.22 -16.50
C ASN A 89 17.03 -3.51 -16.88
N VAL A 90 17.29 -4.13 -18.04
CA VAL A 90 18.64 -4.53 -18.49
C VAL A 90 18.89 -4.22 -19.97
N ASP A 91 18.11 -3.30 -20.55
CA ASP A 91 18.13 -2.99 -21.99
C ASP A 91 19.42 -2.30 -22.46
N THR A 92 20.22 -1.74 -21.54
CA THR A 92 21.51 -1.12 -21.87
C THR A 92 22.68 -1.79 -21.13
N PRO A 93 23.91 -1.75 -21.68
CA PRO A 93 25.09 -2.28 -21.00
C PRO A 93 25.30 -1.69 -19.59
N ALA A 94 24.98 -0.40 -19.41
CA ALA A 94 25.10 0.27 -18.11
C ALA A 94 24.12 -0.30 -17.07
N GLN A 95 22.85 -0.48 -17.45
CA GLN A 95 21.84 -1.10 -16.58
C GLN A 95 22.18 -2.55 -16.23
N LEU A 96 22.71 -3.31 -17.20
CA LEU A 96 23.16 -4.67 -16.96
C LEU A 96 24.30 -4.71 -15.93
N VAL A 97 25.31 -3.86 -16.08
CA VAL A 97 26.42 -3.74 -15.13
C VAL A 97 25.92 -3.34 -13.75
N GLU A 98 25.00 -2.37 -13.66
CA GLU A 98 24.42 -1.93 -12.39
C GLU A 98 23.68 -3.06 -11.67
N VAL A 99 22.80 -3.79 -12.36
CA VAL A 99 22.04 -4.91 -11.80
C VAL A 99 22.98 -6.02 -11.30
N TYR A 100 23.93 -6.44 -12.12
CA TYR A 100 24.86 -7.51 -11.74
C TYR A 100 25.87 -7.08 -10.67
N SER A 101 26.19 -5.79 -10.58
CA SER A 101 26.99 -5.25 -9.47
C SER A 101 26.26 -5.43 -8.14
N HIS A 102 24.95 -5.17 -8.09
CA HIS A 102 24.15 -5.43 -6.90
C HIS A 102 24.06 -6.92 -6.54
N TYR A 103 23.96 -7.79 -7.54
CA TYR A 103 23.94 -9.25 -7.31
C TYR A 103 25.27 -9.71 -6.74
N TYR A 104 26.38 -9.28 -7.35
CA TYR A 104 27.72 -9.57 -6.88
C TYR A 104 27.97 -9.07 -5.46
N MET A 105 27.61 -7.82 -5.16
CA MET A 105 27.74 -7.26 -3.81
C MET A 105 26.97 -8.10 -2.79
N ARG A 106 25.78 -8.61 -3.12
CA ARG A 106 24.96 -9.45 -2.24
C ARG A 106 25.41 -10.92 -2.19
N GLY A 107 26.43 -11.32 -2.95
CA GLY A 107 26.87 -12.72 -3.05
C GLY A 107 25.87 -13.62 -3.78
N GLU A 108 25.02 -13.04 -4.62
CA GLU A 108 24.01 -13.77 -5.40
C GLU A 108 24.67 -14.43 -6.63
N PRO A 109 24.16 -15.60 -7.08
CA PRO A 109 24.73 -16.31 -8.22
C PRO A 109 24.50 -15.55 -9.53
N LEU A 110 25.33 -15.79 -10.55
CA LEU A 110 25.19 -15.15 -11.86
C LEU A 110 23.85 -15.47 -12.56
N ASN A 111 23.24 -16.61 -12.26
CA ASN A 111 21.91 -16.95 -12.81
C ASN A 111 20.73 -16.38 -12.01
N THR A 112 20.95 -15.36 -11.18
CA THR A 112 19.90 -14.74 -10.35
C THR A 112 18.75 -14.20 -11.20
N LEU A 113 19.02 -13.58 -12.34
CA LEU A 113 17.97 -13.06 -13.21
C LEU A 113 17.04 -14.16 -13.74
N GLU A 114 17.59 -15.31 -14.12
CA GLU A 114 16.84 -16.49 -14.55
C GLU A 114 16.00 -17.06 -13.39
N LYS A 115 16.62 -17.21 -12.21
CA LYS A 115 15.92 -17.67 -11.00
C LYS A 115 14.73 -16.78 -10.64
N ILE A 116 14.87 -15.46 -10.78
CA ILE A 116 13.78 -14.53 -10.52
C ILE A 116 12.65 -14.74 -11.54
N GLN A 117 12.96 -14.83 -12.83
CA GLN A 117 11.93 -15.09 -13.85
C GLN A 117 11.20 -16.42 -13.61
N ASP A 118 11.93 -17.47 -13.26
CA ASP A 118 11.35 -18.76 -12.94
C ASP A 118 10.47 -18.71 -11.69
N ALA A 119 10.88 -17.96 -10.66
CA ALA A 119 10.03 -17.73 -9.49
C ALA A 119 8.71 -17.05 -9.86
N TYR A 120 8.74 -16.01 -10.72
CA TYR A 120 7.51 -15.36 -11.19
C TYR A 120 6.63 -16.30 -12.04
N ARG A 121 7.21 -17.11 -12.92
CA ARG A 121 6.49 -18.07 -13.77
C ARG A 121 5.75 -19.13 -12.94
N HIS A 122 6.40 -19.66 -11.91
CA HIS A 122 5.89 -20.81 -11.16
C HIS A 122 5.13 -20.42 -9.88
N ALA A 123 5.21 -19.16 -9.44
CA ALA A 123 4.51 -18.68 -8.25
C ALA A 123 3.01 -19.01 -8.32
N THR A 124 2.50 -19.73 -7.34
CA THR A 124 1.11 -20.18 -7.29
C THR A 124 0.23 -19.24 -6.49
N ARG A 125 -1.08 -19.26 -6.78
CA ARG A 125 -2.08 -18.55 -5.96
C ARG A 125 -2.04 -18.98 -4.49
N LYS A 126 -1.77 -20.26 -4.23
CA LYS A 126 -1.69 -20.82 -2.88
C LYS A 126 -0.53 -20.21 -2.10
N GLU A 127 0.67 -20.20 -2.68
CA GLU A 127 1.86 -19.60 -2.06
C GLU A 127 1.67 -18.11 -1.79
N LEU A 128 1.13 -17.36 -2.75
CA LEU A 128 0.86 -15.93 -2.54
C LEU A 128 -0.18 -15.68 -1.46
N ARG A 129 -1.20 -16.53 -1.34
CA ARG A 129 -2.18 -16.44 -0.25
C ARG A 129 -1.53 -16.74 1.10
N GLU A 130 -0.65 -17.73 1.17
CA GLU A 130 0.09 -18.07 2.40
C GLU A 130 1.01 -16.92 2.82
N LEU A 131 1.73 -16.32 1.87
CA LEU A 131 2.53 -15.11 2.11
C LEU A 131 1.65 -13.93 2.54
N ALA A 132 0.53 -13.69 1.88
CA ALA A 132 -0.41 -12.63 2.26
C ALA A 132 -0.94 -12.84 3.68
N ALA A 133 -1.29 -14.07 4.04
CA ALA A 133 -1.78 -14.41 5.38
C ALA A 133 -0.76 -14.09 6.49
N GLN A 134 0.53 -14.29 6.20
CA GLN A 134 1.66 -14.00 7.10
C GLN A 134 2.03 -12.51 7.14
N LEU A 135 2.06 -11.86 5.99
CA LEU A 135 2.64 -10.52 5.82
C LEU A 135 1.63 -9.38 5.95
N PHE A 136 0.38 -9.59 5.54
CA PHE A 136 -0.67 -8.55 5.56
C PHE A 136 -1.53 -8.62 6.83
N ASP A 137 -0.90 -8.79 7.99
CA ASP A 137 -1.59 -8.76 9.28
C ASP A 137 -2.01 -7.32 9.64
N PRO A 138 -3.32 -6.99 9.63
CA PRO A 138 -3.78 -5.63 9.95
C PRO A 138 -3.45 -5.21 11.38
N SER A 139 -3.21 -6.15 12.31
CA SER A 139 -2.86 -5.83 13.70
C SER A 139 -1.42 -5.35 13.88
N LYS A 140 -0.55 -5.61 12.89
CA LYS A 140 0.89 -5.26 12.94
C LYS A 140 1.23 -4.01 12.15
N VAL A 141 0.25 -3.40 11.48
CA VAL A 141 0.49 -2.22 10.64
C VAL A 141 0.73 -0.98 11.51
N GLN A 142 1.69 -0.15 11.10
CA GLN A 142 1.95 1.16 11.70
C GLN A 142 1.54 2.23 10.71
N ILE A 143 0.77 3.22 11.18
CA ILE A 143 0.22 4.29 10.34
C ILE A 143 0.76 5.62 10.86
N PHE A 144 1.47 6.33 9.99
CA PHE A 144 1.96 7.68 10.26
C PHE A 144 1.15 8.67 9.42
N ILE A 145 0.63 9.71 10.08
CA ILE A 145 -0.20 10.74 9.44
C ILE A 145 0.46 12.09 9.68
N VAL A 146 0.70 12.82 8.59
CA VAL A 146 1.18 14.20 8.62
C VAL A 146 0.07 15.08 8.07
N ALA A 147 -0.56 15.87 8.95
CA ALA A 147 -1.69 16.73 8.60
C ALA A 147 -1.87 17.85 9.65
N ASP A 148 -2.58 18.90 9.28
CA ASP A 148 -3.06 19.89 10.26
C ASP A 148 -4.19 19.29 11.10
N LYS A 149 -3.90 19.05 12.38
CA LYS A 149 -4.80 18.41 13.34
C LYS A 149 -6.07 19.22 13.63
N MET A 150 -6.04 20.54 13.41
CA MET A 150 -7.16 21.46 13.63
C MET A 150 -8.14 21.52 12.45
N THR A 151 -7.81 20.87 11.34
CA THR A 151 -8.69 20.78 10.17
C THR A 151 -10.08 20.27 10.57
N ARG A 152 -11.13 21.01 10.19
CA ARG A 152 -12.51 20.61 10.43
C ARG A 152 -12.93 19.52 9.45
N VAL A 153 -13.42 18.41 9.99
CA VAL A 153 -13.89 17.27 9.22
C VAL A 153 -15.32 16.90 9.60
N LYS A 154 -16.11 16.47 8.60
CA LYS A 154 -17.44 15.88 8.81
C LYS A 154 -17.32 14.37 8.89
N THR A 155 -18.01 13.81 9.86
CA THR A 155 -18.08 12.38 10.12
C THR A 155 -19.26 11.74 9.41
N SER A 156 -19.28 10.40 9.37
CA SER A 156 -20.39 9.63 8.79
C SER A 156 -21.75 9.91 9.45
N ASP A 157 -21.76 10.28 10.74
CA ASP A 157 -22.94 10.68 11.51
C ASP A 157 -23.31 12.16 11.34
N GLY A 158 -22.59 12.90 10.48
CA GLY A 158 -22.85 14.30 10.17
C GLY A 158 -22.33 15.29 11.21
N THR A 159 -21.67 14.80 12.27
CA THR A 159 -21.04 15.66 13.27
C THR A 159 -19.77 16.30 12.70
N GLU A 160 -19.49 17.53 13.12
CA GLU A 160 -18.24 18.21 12.81
C GLU A 160 -17.28 18.07 13.98
N ARG A 161 -16.06 17.62 13.68
CA ARG A 161 -14.97 17.53 14.66
C ARG A 161 -13.65 17.88 14.02
N THR A 162 -12.63 18.04 14.83
CA THR A 162 -11.26 18.20 14.34
C THR A 162 -10.75 16.87 13.76
N LEU A 163 -9.80 16.95 12.82
CA LEU A 163 -9.12 15.77 12.29
C LEU A 163 -8.47 14.96 13.42
N GLN A 164 -7.96 15.63 14.46
CA GLN A 164 -7.45 14.97 15.66
C GLN A 164 -8.50 14.06 16.32
N GLU A 165 -9.67 14.61 16.64
CA GLU A 165 -10.75 13.86 17.30
C GLU A 165 -11.25 12.70 16.43
N ASP A 166 -11.32 12.90 15.11
CA ASP A 166 -11.71 11.85 14.17
C ASP A 166 -10.68 10.70 14.13
N LEU A 167 -9.40 11.02 14.09
CA LEU A 167 -8.32 10.03 14.11
C LEU A 167 -8.22 9.30 15.45
N GLN A 168 -8.46 9.98 16.57
CA GLN A 168 -8.54 9.35 17.90
C GLN A 168 -9.72 8.38 17.98
N SER A 169 -10.89 8.80 17.47
CA SER A 169 -12.07 7.94 17.38
C SER A 169 -11.83 6.74 16.47
N LEU A 170 -11.16 6.94 15.33
CA LEU A 170 -10.80 5.87 14.41
C LEU A 170 -9.86 4.87 15.09
N ALA A 171 -8.78 5.35 15.71
CA ALA A 171 -7.80 4.55 16.40
C ALA A 171 -8.47 3.65 17.46
N LYS A 172 -9.35 4.23 18.28
CA LYS A 172 -10.15 3.47 19.26
C LYS A 172 -11.03 2.40 18.61
N ARG A 173 -11.68 2.72 17.48
CA ARG A 173 -12.55 1.78 16.74
C ARG A 173 -11.79 0.61 16.15
N ILE A 174 -10.56 0.83 15.67
CA ILE A 174 -9.71 -0.22 15.07
C ILE A 174 -8.77 -0.88 16.07
N GLY A 175 -8.80 -0.47 17.35
CA GLY A 175 -7.97 -1.04 18.42
C GLY A 175 -6.50 -0.60 18.38
N PHE A 176 -6.20 0.55 17.77
CA PHE A 176 -4.83 1.05 17.62
C PHE A 176 -4.51 2.11 18.69
N PRO A 177 -3.27 2.14 19.21
CA PRO A 177 -2.82 3.26 20.02
C PRO A 177 -2.70 4.53 19.16
N TYR A 178 -3.13 5.67 19.71
CA TYR A 178 -2.93 6.99 19.11
C TYR A 178 -1.79 7.72 19.84
N ARG A 179 -0.84 8.27 19.09
CA ARG A 179 0.25 9.09 19.64
C ARG A 179 0.50 10.29 18.74
N GLU A 180 0.57 11.47 19.35
CA GLU A 180 1.06 12.68 18.69
C GLU A 180 2.59 12.71 18.75
N ILE A 181 3.23 13.06 17.62
CA ILE A 181 4.68 13.21 17.51
C ILE A 181 4.94 14.64 17.08
N ALA A 182 5.68 15.41 17.88
CA ALA A 182 6.09 16.75 17.51
C ALA A 182 7.01 16.70 16.28
N LEU A 183 6.70 17.52 15.27
CA LEU A 183 7.61 17.76 14.16
C LEU A 183 8.79 18.57 14.71
N ARG A 184 10.01 18.09 14.46
CA ARG A 184 11.26 18.78 14.83
C ARG A 184 11.58 19.87 13.82
#